data_AF-A0A2Y9IEX5-F1
#
_entry.id   AF-A0A2Y9IEX5-F1
#
_cell.length_a   1.000
_cell.length_b   1.000
_cell.length_c   1.000
_cell.angle_alpha   90.00
_cell.angle_beta   90.00
_cell.angle_gamma   90.00
#
_symmetry.space_group_name_H-M   'P 1'
#
loop_
_entity.id
_entity.type
_entity.pdbx_description
1 polymer ?
#
loop_
_entity_poly.entity_id
_entity_poly.type
_entity_poly.pdbx_seq_one_letter_code
_entity_poly.pdbx_strand_id
1 'polypeptide(L)'
;MARSRLETVGSVFSRTRDLIRAGVLNEKPLWFDIYNAFPPLREPVFRRPRLRYGKAKAAIQDILYPEDRIRAFVEKYIELQKLGETDEEKLFVETGKALLAAGVILRRVEARTQKEGGHVSWESEPTGVKPQTVLEKNQPLQEVPQDQHLETSEEQPKGLSPP
;
A
#
# COMPACT_ATOMS: atom_id res chain seq x y z
N MET A 1 -24.16 35.86 23.58
CA MET A 1 -24.53 34.56 22.96
C MET A 1 -23.96 33.42 23.79
N ALA A 2 -24.81 32.58 24.37
CA ALA A 2 -24.37 31.40 25.13
C ALA A 2 -23.93 30.29 24.15
N ARG A 3 -22.69 29.79 24.29
CA ARG A 3 -22.14 28.66 23.50
C ARG A 3 -21.29 27.79 24.42
N SER A 4 -21.26 26.48 24.20
CA SER A 4 -20.37 25.56 24.91
C SER A 4 -19.03 25.43 24.18
N ARG A 5 -17.91 25.69 24.89
CA ARG A 5 -16.53 25.52 24.41
C ARG A 5 -15.83 24.27 24.96
N LEU A 6 -16.59 23.39 25.62
CA LEU A 6 -16.07 22.19 26.30
C LEU A 6 -15.79 21.05 25.30
N GLU A 7 -14.62 21.04 24.67
CA GLU A 7 -14.26 20.04 23.66
C GLU A 7 -14.06 18.61 24.20
N THR A 8 -13.69 18.47 25.47
CA THR A 8 -13.40 17.17 26.10
C THR A 8 -14.64 16.45 26.62
N VAL A 9 -15.79 17.15 26.66
CA VAL A 9 -17.05 16.64 27.24
C VAL A 9 -18.02 16.28 26.11
N GLY A 10 -18.25 14.97 25.94
CA GLY A 10 -19.19 14.45 24.94
C GLY A 10 -18.83 14.84 23.50
N SER A 11 -19.85 14.90 22.65
CA SER A 11 -19.71 15.36 21.27
C SER A 11 -20.28 16.77 21.09
N VAL A 12 -20.05 17.39 19.93
CA VAL A 12 -20.71 18.65 19.58
C VAL A 12 -22.22 18.45 19.47
N PHE A 13 -22.68 17.29 18.96
CA PHE A 13 -24.10 16.99 18.81
C PHE A 13 -24.82 16.84 20.15
N SER A 14 -24.24 16.12 21.12
CA SER A 14 -24.85 15.93 22.44
C SER A 14 -24.95 17.27 23.18
N ARG A 15 -23.86 18.07 23.19
CA ARG A 15 -23.84 19.42 23.79
C ARG A 15 -24.83 20.35 23.09
N THR A 16 -24.79 20.34 21.76
CA THR A 16 -25.84 20.69 20.79
C THR A 16 -27.27 20.64 21.34
N ARG A 17 -27.71 19.39 21.39
CA ARG A 17 -29.05 18.95 21.74
C ARG A 17 -29.44 19.35 23.15
N ASP A 18 -28.54 19.19 24.11
CA ASP A 18 -28.85 19.43 25.52
C ASP A 18 -29.00 20.94 25.80
N LEU A 19 -28.22 21.81 25.11
CA LEU A 19 -28.39 23.27 25.18
C LEU A 19 -29.72 23.74 24.57
N ILE A 20 -30.15 23.13 23.47
CA ILE A 20 -31.46 23.39 22.84
C ILE A 20 -32.58 22.95 23.79
N ARG A 21 -32.47 21.74 24.35
CA ARG A 21 -33.47 21.18 25.28
C ARG A 21 -33.59 22.00 26.57
N ALA A 22 -32.49 22.56 27.06
CA ALA A 22 -32.48 23.43 28.23
C ALA A 22 -32.98 24.86 27.94
N GLY A 23 -33.25 25.22 26.68
CA GLY A 23 -33.66 26.56 26.28
C GLY A 23 -32.55 27.61 26.39
N VAL A 24 -31.29 27.20 26.55
CA VAL A 24 -30.12 28.11 26.58
C VAL A 24 -29.75 28.53 25.16
N LEU A 25 -29.91 27.63 24.19
CA LEU A 25 -29.73 27.89 22.77
C LEU A 25 -31.09 27.95 22.07
N ASN A 26 -31.54 29.17 21.77
CA ASN A 26 -32.84 29.42 21.15
C ASN A 26 -32.86 29.07 19.65
N GLU A 27 -31.75 29.32 18.96
CA GLU A 27 -31.62 29.08 17.52
C GLU A 27 -30.90 27.77 17.27
N LYS A 28 -31.59 26.86 16.59
CA LYS A 28 -31.03 25.58 16.20
C LYS A 28 -30.04 25.76 15.04
N PRO A 29 -28.81 25.23 15.13
CA PRO A 29 -27.84 25.32 14.04
C PRO A 29 -28.29 24.58 12.78
N LEU A 30 -27.95 25.12 11.60
CA LEU A 30 -28.31 24.54 10.29
C LEU A 30 -27.87 23.09 10.12
N TRP A 31 -26.70 22.73 10.66
CA TRP A 31 -26.15 21.37 10.54
C TRP A 31 -26.85 20.34 11.44
N PHE A 32 -27.63 20.75 12.44
CA PHE A 32 -28.18 19.86 13.46
C PHE A 32 -29.16 18.84 12.87
N ASP A 33 -30.04 19.27 11.95
CA ASP A 33 -31.00 18.39 11.29
C ASP A 33 -30.32 17.36 10.40
N ILE A 34 -29.29 17.80 9.66
CA ILE A 34 -28.49 16.94 8.81
C ILE A 34 -27.83 15.84 9.64
N TYR A 35 -27.23 16.21 10.77
CA TYR A 35 -26.59 15.24 11.67
C TYR A 35 -27.62 14.27 12.30
N ASN A 36 -28.81 14.76 12.64
CA ASN A 36 -29.86 13.93 13.24
C ASN A 36 -30.46 12.93 12.23
N ALA A 37 -30.58 13.33 10.96
CA ALA A 37 -31.05 12.47 9.87
C ALA A 37 -30.00 11.43 9.46
N PHE A 38 -28.73 11.85 9.39
CA PHE A 38 -27.61 11.03 8.93
C PHE A 38 -26.47 11.02 9.96
N PRO A 39 -26.65 10.33 11.10
CA PRO A 39 -25.62 10.27 12.13
C PRO A 39 -24.39 9.50 11.62
N PRO A 40 -23.17 9.89 12.02
CA PRO A 40 -21.96 9.15 11.67
C PRO A 40 -21.93 7.79 12.40
N LEU A 41 -21.24 6.80 11.81
CA LEU A 41 -21.08 5.46 12.41
C LEU A 41 -20.51 5.49 13.83
N ARG A 42 -19.68 6.48 14.12
CA ARG A 42 -19.10 6.70 15.45
C ARG A 42 -19.20 8.16 15.82
N GLU A 43 -19.72 8.40 17.02
CA GLU A 43 -19.86 9.75 17.56
C GLU A 43 -18.47 10.38 17.82
N PRO A 44 -18.26 11.67 17.43
CA PRO A 44 -17.00 12.37 17.60
C PRO A 44 -16.81 12.83 19.05
N VAL A 45 -16.62 11.86 19.94
CA VAL A 45 -16.31 12.08 21.35
C VAL A 45 -14.81 12.16 21.53
N PHE A 46 -14.33 13.17 22.24
CA PHE A 46 -12.92 13.28 22.59
C PHE A 46 -12.46 12.06 23.39
N ARG A 47 -11.42 11.39 22.89
CA ARG A 47 -10.75 10.28 23.59
C ARG A 47 -9.28 10.61 23.73
N ARG A 48 -8.78 10.65 24.96
CA ARG A 48 -7.36 10.84 25.22
C ARG A 48 -6.58 9.62 24.70
N PRO A 49 -5.64 9.79 23.75
CA PRO A 49 -4.75 8.71 23.35
C PRO A 49 -3.96 8.25 24.58
N ARG A 50 -4.03 6.96 24.92
CA ARG A 50 -3.27 6.35 26.01
C ARG A 50 -2.16 5.49 25.44
N LEU A 51 -0.96 5.63 25.97
CA LEU A 51 0.13 4.74 25.63
C LEU A 51 -0.19 3.32 26.12
N ARG A 52 0.27 2.33 25.35
CA ARG A 52 0.14 0.92 25.70
C ARG A 52 1.38 0.50 26.50
N TYR A 53 1.18 -0.10 27.67
CA TYR A 53 2.26 -0.59 28.54
C TYR A 53 2.16 -2.12 28.73
N GLY A 54 3.26 -2.73 29.19
CA GLY A 54 3.31 -4.17 29.45
C GLY A 54 3.17 -5.01 28.18
N LYS A 55 2.25 -5.97 28.18
CA LYS A 55 2.04 -6.92 27.06
C LYS A 55 1.01 -6.43 26.03
N ALA A 56 0.55 -5.18 26.12
CA ALA A 56 -0.48 -4.64 25.23
C ALA A 56 0.10 -4.33 23.83
N LYS A 57 -0.26 -5.12 22.83
CA LYS A 57 0.09 -4.90 21.42
C LYS A 57 -1.06 -4.24 20.66
N ALA A 58 -0.76 -3.69 19.48
CA ALA A 58 -1.79 -3.27 18.54
C ALA A 58 -2.58 -4.50 18.04
N ALA A 59 -3.85 -4.32 17.71
CA ALA A 59 -4.69 -5.39 17.16
C ALA A 59 -4.54 -5.56 15.64
N ILE A 60 -3.67 -4.77 15.02
CA ILE A 60 -3.41 -4.80 13.58
C ILE A 60 -2.46 -5.96 13.31
N GLN A 61 -2.83 -6.79 12.34
CA GLN A 61 -2.02 -7.91 11.89
C GLN A 61 -1.26 -7.51 10.63
N ASP A 62 -0.10 -8.12 10.41
CA ASP A 62 0.64 -7.97 9.17
C ASP A 62 -0.13 -8.65 8.03
N ILE A 63 -0.19 -7.97 6.88
CA ILE A 63 -0.87 -8.48 5.69
C ILE A 63 0.17 -9.20 4.86
N LEU A 64 0.15 -10.53 4.88
CA LEU A 64 1.04 -11.39 4.10
C LEU A 64 0.25 -12.18 3.07
N TYR A 65 0.72 -12.15 1.82
CA TYR A 65 0.13 -12.92 0.73
C TYR A 65 0.91 -14.22 0.46
N PRO A 66 0.26 -15.25 -0.11
CA PRO A 66 0.96 -16.49 -0.48
C PRO A 66 2.15 -16.26 -1.43
N GLU A 67 2.04 -15.28 -2.32
CA GLU A 67 3.05 -14.96 -3.34
C GLU A 67 4.29 -14.30 -2.75
N ASP A 68 4.18 -13.66 -1.58
CA ASP A 68 5.29 -12.95 -0.95
C ASP A 68 6.46 -13.89 -0.62
N ARG A 69 6.18 -15.19 -0.45
CA ARG A 69 7.22 -16.22 -0.32
C ARG A 69 8.08 -16.36 -1.57
N ILE A 70 7.44 -16.34 -2.74
CA ILE A 70 8.12 -16.48 -4.03
C ILE A 70 8.85 -15.18 -4.35
N ARG A 71 8.23 -14.02 -4.08
CA ARG A 71 8.87 -12.71 -4.26
C ARG A 71 10.14 -12.59 -3.42
N ALA A 72 10.07 -12.92 -2.12
CA ALA A 72 11.23 -12.91 -1.24
C ALA A 72 12.34 -13.85 -1.71
N PHE A 73 11.98 -15.00 -2.29
CA PHE A 73 12.95 -15.93 -2.88
C PHE A 73 13.68 -15.32 -4.07
N VAL A 74 12.94 -14.77 -5.04
CA VAL A 74 13.51 -14.19 -6.26
C VAL A 74 14.36 -12.96 -5.93
N GLU A 75 13.88 -12.08 -5.04
CA GLU A 75 14.64 -10.92 -4.59
C GLU A 75 15.96 -11.35 -3.96
N LYS A 76 15.93 -12.34 -3.05
CA LYS A 76 17.14 -12.81 -2.38
C LYS A 76 18.11 -13.50 -3.34
N TYR A 77 17.59 -14.19 -4.35
CA TYR A 77 18.39 -14.84 -5.38
C TYR A 77 19.14 -13.82 -6.23
N ILE A 78 18.46 -12.76 -6.65
CA ILE A 78 19.08 -11.67 -7.43
C ILE A 78 20.12 -10.93 -6.58
N GLU A 79 19.88 -10.72 -5.28
CA GLU A 79 20.86 -10.11 -4.38
C GLU A 79 22.16 -10.92 -4.31
N LEU A 80 22.07 -12.24 -4.08
CA LEU A 80 23.25 -13.10 -3.99
C LEU A 80 23.96 -13.25 -5.35
N GLN A 81 23.20 -13.25 -6.46
CA GLN A 81 23.76 -13.28 -7.81
C GLN A 81 24.62 -12.03 -8.08
N LYS A 82 24.16 -10.86 -7.63
CA LYS A 82 24.92 -9.59 -7.74
C LYS A 82 26.19 -9.58 -6.89
N LEU A 83 26.24 -10.35 -5.81
CA LEU A 83 27.40 -10.46 -4.92
C LEU A 83 28.50 -11.38 -5.46
N GLY A 84 28.27 -12.05 -6.60
CA GLY A 84 29.30 -12.81 -7.33
C GLY A 84 29.23 -14.33 -7.13
N GLU A 85 28.15 -14.85 -6.55
CA GLU A 85 27.86 -16.29 -6.55
C GLU A 85 27.43 -16.71 -7.97
N THR A 86 28.32 -17.40 -8.68
CA THR A 86 28.13 -17.78 -10.10
C THR A 86 27.54 -19.18 -10.29
N ASP A 87 27.63 -20.05 -9.28
CA ASP A 87 27.09 -21.41 -9.35
C ASP A 87 25.59 -21.41 -9.00
N GLU A 88 24.73 -21.72 -9.98
CA GLU A 88 23.27 -21.68 -9.84
C GLU A 88 22.73 -22.59 -8.71
N GLU A 89 23.30 -23.79 -8.55
CA GLU A 89 22.88 -24.73 -7.50
C GLU A 89 23.25 -24.24 -6.09
N LYS A 90 24.43 -23.62 -5.94
CA LYS A 90 24.86 -23.05 -4.67
C LYS A 90 24.00 -21.85 -4.31
N LEU A 91 23.77 -20.96 -5.29
CA LEU A 91 22.93 -19.78 -5.16
C LEU A 91 21.50 -20.12 -4.73
N PHE A 92 20.89 -21.16 -5.32
CA PHE A 92 19.54 -21.63 -4.96
C PHE A 92 19.48 -22.23 -3.54
N VAL A 93 20.50 -23.01 -3.15
CA VAL A 93 20.57 -23.60 -1.81
C VAL A 93 20.82 -22.53 -0.74
N GLU A 94 21.68 -21.55 -1.02
CA GLU A 94 22.02 -20.46 -0.11
C GLU A 94 20.87 -19.48 0.08
N THR A 95 20.14 -19.14 -0.98
CA THR A 95 18.88 -18.40 -0.87
C THR A 95 17.84 -19.12 -0.02
N GLY A 96 17.63 -20.42 -0.24
CA GLY A 96 16.72 -21.23 0.57
C GLY A 96 17.11 -21.24 2.04
N LYS A 97 18.41 -21.38 2.35
CA LYS A 97 18.95 -21.31 3.71
C LYS A 97 18.73 -19.92 4.34
N ALA A 98 18.98 -18.84 3.59
CA ALA A 98 18.81 -17.48 4.06
C ALA A 98 17.34 -17.18 4.43
N LEU A 99 16.38 -17.64 3.63
CA LEU A 99 14.96 -17.47 3.91
C LEU A 99 14.49 -18.27 5.12
N LEU A 100 14.99 -19.48 5.32
CA LEU A 100 14.69 -20.27 6.51
C LEU A 100 15.23 -19.58 7.78
N ALA A 101 16.42 -18.96 7.70
CA ALA A 101 16.98 -18.16 8.79
C ALA A 101 16.13 -16.91 9.10
N ALA A 102 15.49 -16.32 8.08
CA ALA A 102 14.52 -15.23 8.23
C ALA A 102 13.15 -15.71 8.76
N GLY A 103 12.95 -17.02 8.95
CA GLY A 103 11.70 -17.59 9.48
C GLY A 103 10.64 -17.86 8.41
N VAL A 104 10.99 -17.82 7.12
CA VAL A 104 10.06 -18.16 6.03
C VAL A 104 9.92 -19.67 5.92
N ILE A 105 8.68 -20.17 5.98
CA ILE A 105 8.40 -21.61 5.87
C ILE A 105 8.39 -22.02 4.40
N LEU A 106 9.44 -22.74 3.98
CA LEU A 106 9.54 -23.37 2.65
C LEU A 106 9.11 -24.84 2.72
N ARG A 107 8.18 -25.25 1.86
CA ARG A 107 7.75 -26.64 1.74
C ARG A 107 8.22 -27.22 0.42
N ARG A 108 9.12 -28.20 0.47
CA ARG A 108 9.52 -28.97 -0.71
C ARG A 108 8.38 -29.89 -1.10
N VAL A 109 7.89 -29.76 -2.33
CA VAL A 109 6.97 -30.74 -2.92
C VAL A 109 7.84 -31.82 -3.56
N GLU A 110 7.92 -32.98 -2.90
CA GLU A 110 8.56 -34.15 -3.50
C GLU A 110 7.59 -34.79 -4.49
N ALA A 111 8.02 -34.98 -5.74
CA ALA A 111 7.26 -35.73 -6.71
C ALA A 111 7.13 -37.18 -6.22
N ARG A 112 5.89 -37.66 -6.08
CA ARG A 112 5.61 -39.06 -5.77
C ARG A 112 6.29 -39.92 -6.84
N THR A 113 7.25 -40.76 -6.45
CA THR A 113 7.72 -41.86 -7.28
C THR A 113 6.55 -42.81 -7.51
N GLN A 114 5.91 -42.69 -8.68
CA GLN A 114 5.05 -43.74 -9.20
C GLN A 114 5.93 -44.97 -9.41
N LYS A 115 5.69 -46.03 -8.63
CA LYS A 115 6.12 -47.37 -9.01
C LYS A 115 5.52 -47.69 -10.38
N GLU A 116 6.36 -48.18 -11.27
CA GLU A 116 6.05 -48.61 -12.63
C GLU A 116 4.82 -49.52 -12.67
N GLY A 117 3.94 -49.25 -13.63
CA GLY A 117 2.78 -50.09 -13.94
C GLY A 117 1.56 -49.30 -14.41
N GLY A 118 1.68 -48.57 -15.51
CA GLY A 118 0.54 -47.94 -16.16
C GLY A 118 0.94 -46.69 -16.95
N HIS A 119 0.97 -46.82 -18.27
CA HIS A 119 1.12 -45.71 -19.21
C HIS A 119 -0.01 -44.69 -18.98
N VAL A 120 0.28 -43.62 -18.25
CA VAL A 120 -0.53 -42.40 -18.29
C VAL A 120 0.16 -41.49 -19.29
N SER A 121 -0.38 -41.53 -20.51
CA SER A 121 -0.15 -40.56 -21.57
C SER A 121 -0.46 -39.17 -21.02
N TRP A 122 0.56 -38.33 -20.91
CA TRP A 122 0.34 -36.91 -20.74
C TRP A 122 0.08 -36.35 -22.14
N GLU A 123 -1.16 -36.47 -22.61
CA GLU A 123 -1.61 -35.57 -23.67
C GLU A 123 -1.77 -34.19 -23.04
N SER A 124 -0.71 -33.38 -23.12
CA SER A 124 -0.88 -31.94 -23.07
C SER A 124 -1.58 -31.53 -24.36
N GLU A 125 -2.90 -31.32 -24.30
CA GLU A 125 -3.58 -30.52 -25.31
C GLU A 125 -2.91 -29.15 -25.37
N PRO A 126 -2.39 -28.72 -26.53
CA PRO A 126 -1.92 -27.37 -26.70
C PRO A 126 -3.13 -26.49 -27.01
N THR A 127 -3.73 -25.87 -25.99
CA THR A 127 -4.66 -24.77 -26.23
C THR A 127 -3.86 -23.61 -26.82
N GLY A 128 -3.93 -23.50 -28.14
CA GLY A 128 -3.10 -22.63 -28.95
C GLY A 128 -3.20 -21.16 -28.55
N VAL A 129 -2.09 -20.61 -28.09
CA VAL A 129 -1.76 -19.20 -28.26
C VAL A 129 -0.48 -19.14 -29.07
N LYS A 130 -0.62 -18.76 -30.34
CA LYS A 130 0.48 -18.64 -31.31
C LYS A 130 1.42 -17.50 -30.89
N PRO A 131 2.74 -17.72 -30.77
CA PRO A 131 3.70 -16.63 -30.81
C PRO A 131 3.92 -16.23 -32.27
N GLN A 132 3.50 -15.03 -32.67
CA GLN A 132 3.95 -14.44 -33.93
C GLN A 132 5.31 -13.79 -33.71
N THR A 133 6.35 -14.51 -34.12
CA THR A 133 7.65 -13.94 -34.46
C THR A 133 7.56 -13.47 -35.91
N VAL A 134 7.46 -12.16 -36.14
CA VAL A 134 7.92 -11.56 -37.41
C VAL A 134 9.18 -10.78 -37.08
N LEU A 135 10.28 -11.40 -37.48
CA LEU A 135 11.58 -10.79 -37.62
C LEU A 135 11.49 -9.72 -38.71
N GLU A 136 11.62 -8.45 -38.37
CA GLU A 136 12.15 -7.48 -39.31
C GLU A 136 13.20 -6.60 -38.64
N LYS A 137 14.42 -6.79 -39.14
CA LYS A 137 15.66 -6.08 -38.90
C LYS A 137 15.43 -4.58 -39.01
N ASN A 138 15.98 -3.78 -38.09
CA ASN A 138 16.81 -2.61 -38.37
C ASN A 138 17.43 -2.08 -37.05
N GLN A 139 18.76 -2.14 -36.95
CA GLN A 139 19.58 -1.37 -35.99
C GLN A 139 20.24 -0.19 -36.76
N PRO A 140 21.03 0.69 -36.12
CA PRO A 140 20.63 1.74 -35.17
C PRO A 140 21.23 3.11 -35.58
N LEU A 141 20.75 4.23 -35.04
CA LEU A 141 21.56 5.46 -35.06
C LEU A 141 21.18 6.46 -33.95
N GLN A 142 22.14 6.58 -33.04
CA GLN A 142 22.60 7.78 -32.32
C GLN A 142 21.71 8.44 -31.26
N GLU A 143 22.09 8.14 -30.02
CA GLU A 143 22.46 9.07 -28.94
C GLU A 143 22.50 10.56 -29.30
N VAL A 144 21.90 11.40 -28.45
CA VAL A 144 22.55 12.54 -27.76
C VAL A 144 21.58 13.17 -26.73
N PRO A 145 22.10 13.79 -25.65
CA PRO A 145 21.52 13.76 -24.29
C PRO A 145 20.61 14.91 -23.88
N GLN A 146 20.02 14.74 -22.69
CA GLN A 146 19.51 15.82 -21.84
C GLN A 146 20.65 16.74 -21.39
N ASP A 147 20.53 18.05 -21.62
CA ASP A 147 20.65 19.07 -20.56
C ASP A 147 20.52 20.54 -21.03
N GLN A 148 19.87 21.32 -20.16
CA GLN A 148 20.18 22.70 -19.74
C GLN A 148 19.72 23.96 -20.52
N HIS A 149 18.86 24.70 -19.82
CA HIS A 149 18.94 26.15 -19.47
C HIS A 149 18.61 27.24 -20.52
N LEU A 150 17.65 28.11 -20.19
CA LEU A 150 17.97 29.48 -19.72
C LEU A 150 16.71 30.28 -19.36
N GLU A 151 16.63 30.67 -18.08
CA GLU A 151 16.06 31.93 -17.62
C GLU A 151 16.74 33.12 -18.32
N THR A 152 15.94 34.16 -18.59
CA THR A 152 16.18 35.62 -18.49
C THR A 152 15.15 36.28 -19.43
N SER A 153 14.35 37.27 -19.02
CA SER A 153 14.81 38.48 -18.35
C SER A 153 13.85 38.97 -17.27
N GLU A 154 14.47 39.44 -16.19
CA GLU A 154 14.00 40.52 -15.34
C GLU A 154 13.67 41.76 -16.18
N GLU A 155 12.58 42.45 -15.85
CA GLU A 155 12.60 43.90 -15.57
C GLU A 155 11.29 44.31 -14.87
N GLN A 156 11.43 44.97 -13.72
CA GLN A 156 10.35 45.56 -12.93
C GLN A 156 9.98 46.99 -13.43
N PRO A 157 9.36 47.87 -12.62
CA PRO A 157 7.91 48.10 -12.55
C PRO A 157 7.55 49.52 -13.02
N LYS A 158 6.28 49.79 -13.34
CA LYS A 158 5.77 51.17 -13.34
C LYS A 158 4.28 51.18 -13.06
N GLY A 159 3.93 51.78 -11.93
CA GLY A 159 2.56 52.03 -11.54
C GLY A 159 1.89 53.11 -12.38
N LEU A 160 0.62 53.31 -12.04
CA LEU A 160 -0.26 54.48 -12.20
C LEU A 160 -1.63 54.06 -12.75
N SER A 161 -2.65 54.12 -11.89
CA SER A 161 -4.05 54.42 -12.24
C SER A 161 -4.16 55.86 -12.80
N PRO A 162 -5.33 56.41 -13.22
CA PRO A 162 -6.70 55.90 -13.46
C PRO A 162 -7.17 56.32 -14.90
N PRO A 163 -8.45 56.59 -15.30
CA PRO A 163 -9.58 57.26 -14.61
C PRO A 163 -10.68 56.34 -14.04
#